data_AF-A0A9Q4AA71-F1
#
_entry.id   AF-A0A9Q4AA71-F1
#
_cell.length_a   1.000
_cell.length_b   1.000
_cell.length_c   1.000
_cell.angle_alpha   90.00
_cell.angle_beta   90.00
_cell.angle_gamma   90.00
#
_symmetry.space_group_name_H-M   'P 1'
#
loop_
_entity.id
_entity.type
_entity.pdbx_description
1 polymer ?
#
loop_
_entity_poly.entity_id
_entity_poly.type
_entity_poly.pdbx_seq_one_letter_code
_entity_poly.pdbx_strand_id
1 'polypeptide(L)'
;YTLSLPHPDAAASLIAGGTELTGHFSNPPYQDQELKNPNVHVVLNTYDLLGPNSPTVLFATEKFREENPKTYKAFIEALAEAETFVSKDIAAAADIYLRVTKAKIDRTELLKIIDQPTFQFTITPKNTYPLAEFLYRVGAIKNKPTSWKDYFFQDATPLQGS
;
A
#
# COMPACT_ATOMS: atom_id res chain seq x y z
N TYR A 1 -19.18 -12.67 9.33
CA TYR A 1 -19.37 -11.52 8.42
C TYR A 1 -18.16 -10.62 8.56
N THR A 2 -17.89 -9.74 7.60
CA THR A 2 -16.83 -8.72 7.71
C THR A 2 -17.46 -7.36 7.99
N LEU A 3 -16.69 -6.45 8.58
CA LEU A 3 -17.07 -5.05 8.76
C LEU A 3 -15.86 -4.16 8.45
N SER A 4 -16.14 -2.92 8.05
CA SER A 4 -15.11 -1.92 7.78
C SER A 4 -14.84 -1.10 9.04
N LEU A 5 -13.58 -1.11 9.50
CA LEU A 5 -13.10 -0.31 10.63
C LEU A 5 -11.82 0.43 10.23
N PRO A 6 -11.52 1.58 10.83
CA PRO A 6 -10.19 2.18 10.76
C PRO A 6 -9.14 1.19 11.31
N HIS A 7 -8.00 1.05 10.61
CA HIS A 7 -6.91 0.18 11.07
C HIS A 7 -6.48 0.41 12.54
N PRO A 8 -6.38 1.66 13.06
CA PRO A 8 -6.09 1.88 14.47
C PRO A 8 -7.06 1.19 15.43
N ASP A 9 -8.36 1.24 15.13
CA ASP A 9 -9.40 0.73 16.00
C ASP A 9 -9.42 -0.81 15.98
N ALA A 10 -9.26 -1.40 14.78
CA ALA A 10 -9.16 -2.84 14.62
C ALA A 10 -7.92 -3.42 15.33
N ALA A 11 -6.77 -2.75 15.19
CA ALA A 11 -5.54 -3.14 15.86
C ALA A 11 -5.67 -3.05 17.39
N ALA A 12 -6.24 -1.96 17.90
CA ALA A 12 -6.47 -1.78 19.34
C ALA A 12 -7.37 -2.89 19.93
N SER A 13 -8.42 -3.29 19.21
CA SER A 13 -9.33 -4.37 19.64
C SER A 13 -8.63 -5.73 19.73
N LEU A 14 -7.83 -6.09 18.70
CA LEU A 14 -7.05 -7.34 18.72
C LEU A 14 -5.94 -7.33 19.78
N ILE A 15 -5.26 -6.19 19.98
CA ILE A 15 -4.23 -6.04 21.02
C ILE A 15 -4.85 -6.18 22.42
N ALA A 16 -6.05 -5.61 22.64
CA ALA A 16 -6.75 -5.72 23.92
C ALA A 16 -7.22 -7.17 24.23
N GLY A 17 -7.24 -8.06 23.24
CA GLY A 17 -7.64 -9.46 23.41
C GLY A 17 -9.14 -9.65 23.60
N GLY A 18 -9.95 -8.71 23.10
CA GLY A 18 -11.42 -8.80 23.14
C GLY A 18 -11.98 -9.83 22.17
N THR A 19 -13.28 -10.12 22.28
CA THR A 19 -13.99 -11.09 21.42
C THR A 19 -14.68 -10.45 20.21
N GLU A 20 -14.63 -9.13 20.07
CA GLU A 20 -15.37 -8.38 19.05
C GLU A 20 -14.80 -8.58 17.64
N LEU A 21 -13.47 -8.68 17.52
CA LEU A 21 -12.77 -8.99 16.28
C LEU A 21 -11.98 -10.29 16.45
N THR A 22 -12.15 -11.22 15.51
CA THR A 22 -11.41 -12.49 15.48
C THR A 22 -10.29 -12.49 14.44
N GLY A 23 -10.11 -11.39 13.72
CA GLY A 23 -9.07 -11.23 12.69
C GLY A 23 -9.16 -9.86 12.01
N HIS A 24 -8.06 -9.45 11.40
CA HIS A 24 -7.91 -8.16 10.74
C HIS A 24 -7.06 -8.31 9.47
N PHE A 25 -7.61 -7.92 8.32
CA PHE A 25 -6.80 -7.69 7.11
C PHE A 25 -6.05 -6.36 7.29
N SER A 26 -4.84 -6.48 7.79
CA SER A 26 -4.02 -5.35 8.25
C SER A 26 -2.87 -5.06 7.30
N ASN A 27 -2.16 -3.97 7.57
CA ASN A 27 -0.94 -3.57 6.90
C ASN A 27 0.03 -2.96 7.93
N PRO A 28 1.33 -2.81 7.60
CA PRO A 28 2.23 -2.05 8.46
C PRO A 28 1.73 -0.61 8.65
N PRO A 29 1.86 -0.04 9.85
CA PRO A 29 2.53 -0.59 11.04
C PRO A 29 1.63 -1.44 11.95
N TYR A 30 0.33 -1.55 11.65
CA TYR A 30 -0.67 -2.12 12.56
C TYR A 30 -0.51 -3.62 12.76
N GLN A 31 -0.25 -4.36 11.68
CA GLN A 31 0.03 -5.80 11.76
C GLN A 31 1.22 -6.11 12.68
N ASP A 32 2.27 -5.28 12.63
CA ASP A 32 3.48 -5.45 13.44
C ASP A 32 3.19 -5.15 14.92
N GLN A 33 2.25 -4.25 15.20
CA GLN A 33 1.78 -3.96 16.56
C GLN A 33 0.92 -5.09 17.12
N GLU A 34 0.00 -5.62 16.31
CA GLU A 34 -0.88 -6.72 16.69
C GLU A 34 -0.08 -8.00 17.01
N LEU A 35 0.93 -8.32 16.19
CA LEU A 35 1.78 -9.51 16.37
C LEU A 35 2.68 -9.46 17.61
N LYS A 36 2.76 -8.33 18.33
CA LYS A 36 3.39 -8.28 19.66
C LYS A 36 2.55 -8.98 20.73
N ASN A 37 1.24 -9.15 20.50
CA ASN A 37 0.39 -9.95 21.35
C ASN A 37 0.62 -11.45 21.02
N PRO A 38 1.06 -12.28 21.99
CA PRO A 38 1.36 -13.70 21.74
C PRO A 38 0.14 -14.54 21.32
N ASN A 39 -1.08 -14.03 21.52
CA ASN A 39 -2.30 -14.68 21.09
C ASN A 39 -2.68 -14.38 19.62
N VAL A 40 -1.96 -13.46 18.97
CA VAL A 40 -2.17 -13.11 17.56
C VAL A 40 -1.13 -13.82 16.70
N HIS A 41 -1.58 -14.38 15.59
CA HIS A 41 -0.72 -15.03 14.60
C HIS A 41 -1.20 -14.74 13.18
N VAL A 42 -0.31 -14.86 12.21
CA VAL A 42 -0.62 -14.70 10.80
C VAL A 42 -1.40 -15.92 10.31
N VAL A 43 -2.61 -15.70 9.81
CA VAL A 43 -3.43 -16.75 9.15
C VAL A 43 -3.21 -16.75 7.64
N LEU A 44 -3.00 -15.56 7.05
CA LEU A 44 -2.84 -15.36 5.62
C LEU A 44 -1.85 -14.23 5.36
N ASN A 45 -0.93 -14.42 4.42
CA ASN A 45 0.03 -13.42 3.98
C ASN A 45 -0.14 -13.15 2.48
N THR A 46 -0.40 -11.90 2.12
CA THR A 46 -0.60 -11.49 0.72
C THR A 46 0.62 -11.77 -0.15
N TYR A 47 1.83 -11.72 0.40
CA TYR A 47 3.06 -12.03 -0.36
C TYR A 47 3.15 -13.53 -0.70
N ASP A 48 2.63 -14.42 0.14
CA ASP A 48 2.60 -15.85 -0.15
C ASP A 48 1.56 -16.19 -1.22
N LEU A 49 0.47 -15.40 -1.30
CA LEU A 49 -0.59 -15.57 -2.28
C LEU A 49 -0.29 -14.95 -3.64
N LEU A 50 0.20 -13.70 -3.64
CA LEU A 50 0.30 -12.85 -4.83
C LEU A 50 1.76 -12.51 -5.20
N GLY A 51 2.74 -12.89 -4.37
CA GLY A 51 4.08 -12.35 -4.47
C GLY A 51 4.14 -10.85 -4.17
N PRO A 52 5.23 -10.17 -4.54
CA PRO A 52 5.31 -8.70 -4.49
C PRO A 52 4.14 -8.08 -5.26
N ASN A 53 3.35 -7.24 -4.60
CA ASN A 53 2.16 -6.63 -5.19
C ASN A 53 2.02 -5.16 -4.78
N SER A 54 1.19 -4.42 -5.52
CA SER A 54 0.85 -3.02 -5.22
C SER A 54 -0.58 -2.93 -4.67
N PRO A 55 -0.77 -2.96 -3.33
CA PRO A 55 -2.10 -2.87 -2.72
C PRO A 55 -2.68 -1.46 -2.74
N THR A 56 -1.82 -0.44 -2.92
CA THR A 56 -2.20 0.98 -2.94
C THR A 56 -1.77 1.60 -4.26
N VAL A 57 -2.63 2.44 -4.84
CA VAL A 57 -2.35 3.20 -6.06
C VAL A 57 -2.76 4.66 -5.89
N LEU A 58 -2.10 5.54 -6.62
CA LEU A 58 -2.56 6.91 -6.84
C LEU A 58 -3.42 6.94 -8.10
N PHE A 59 -4.46 7.76 -8.11
CA PHE A 59 -5.36 7.87 -9.26
C PHE A 59 -5.64 9.33 -9.62
N ALA A 60 -5.93 9.56 -10.90
CA ALA A 60 -6.43 10.81 -11.45
C ALA A 60 -7.43 10.49 -12.57
N THR A 61 -8.26 11.45 -12.94
CA THR A 61 -9.16 11.29 -14.09
C THR A 61 -8.41 11.50 -15.41
N GLU A 62 -8.85 10.84 -16.48
CA GLU A 62 -8.34 11.08 -17.84
C GLU A 62 -8.41 12.56 -18.21
N LYS A 63 -9.55 13.19 -17.95
CA LYS A 63 -9.76 14.63 -18.17
C LYS A 63 -8.70 15.49 -17.49
N PHE A 64 -8.38 15.22 -16.21
CA PHE A 64 -7.37 16.02 -15.50
C PHE A 64 -6.00 15.88 -16.17
N ARG A 65 -5.60 14.67 -16.56
CA ARG A 65 -4.34 14.40 -17.26
C ARG A 65 -4.29 15.11 -18.61
N GLU A 66 -5.37 15.06 -19.38
CA GLU A 66 -5.47 15.68 -20.72
C GLU A 66 -5.45 17.21 -20.64
N GLU A 67 -6.15 17.81 -19.69
CA GLU A 67 -6.21 19.26 -19.52
C GLU A 67 -4.97 19.83 -18.82
N ASN A 68 -4.24 19.03 -18.03
CA ASN A 68 -3.10 19.46 -17.23
C ASN A 68 -1.83 18.64 -17.49
N PRO A 69 -1.38 18.45 -18.75
CA PRO A 69 -0.31 17.51 -19.08
C PRO A 69 1.03 17.89 -18.43
N LYS A 70 1.29 19.19 -18.23
CA LYS A 70 2.50 19.67 -17.55
C LYS A 70 2.50 19.32 -16.06
N THR A 71 1.38 19.56 -15.38
CA THR A 71 1.22 19.25 -13.95
C THR A 71 1.27 17.76 -13.71
N TYR A 72 0.58 16.98 -14.54
CA TYR A 72 0.60 15.52 -14.51
C TYR A 72 2.03 14.99 -14.65
N LYS A 73 2.76 15.45 -15.69
CA LYS A 73 4.15 15.05 -15.92
C LYS A 73 5.05 15.39 -14.74
N ALA A 74 4.98 16.63 -14.24
CA ALA A 74 5.79 17.06 -13.09
C ALA A 74 5.50 16.23 -11.83
N PHE A 75 4.25 15.81 -11.62
CA PHE A 75 3.88 14.96 -10.50
C PHE A 75 4.48 13.55 -10.63
N ILE A 76 4.38 12.92 -11.81
CA ILE A 76 4.99 11.59 -12.04
C ILE A 76 6.52 11.65 -11.90
N GLU A 77 7.17 12.70 -12.44
CA GLU A 77 8.62 12.90 -12.30
C GLU A 77 9.03 13.06 -10.84
N ALA A 78 8.28 13.86 -10.06
CA ALA A 78 8.52 14.02 -8.62
C ALA A 78 8.34 12.70 -7.84
N LEU A 79 7.38 11.85 -8.23
CA LEU A 79 7.23 10.53 -7.63
C LEU A 79 8.41 9.60 -7.96
N ALA A 80 8.95 9.66 -9.17
CA ALA A 80 10.14 8.89 -9.55
C ALA A 80 11.40 9.36 -8.80
N GLU A 81 11.53 10.67 -8.59
CA GLU A 81 12.56 11.25 -7.72
C GLU A 81 12.40 10.76 -6.28
N ALA A 82 11.17 10.71 -5.76
CA ALA A 82 10.89 10.21 -4.41
C ALA A 82 11.23 8.73 -4.24
N GLU A 83 10.86 7.85 -5.18
CA GLU A 83 11.27 6.43 -5.19
C GLU A 83 12.80 6.30 -5.16
N THR A 84 13.49 7.07 -5.99
CA THR A 84 14.96 7.09 -6.04
C THR A 84 15.56 7.59 -4.73
N PHE A 85 14.98 8.61 -4.12
CA PHE A 85 15.42 9.17 -2.85
C PHE A 85 15.29 8.16 -1.71
N VAL A 86 14.11 7.55 -1.55
CA VAL A 86 13.85 6.58 -0.47
C VAL A 86 14.77 5.36 -0.60
N SER A 87 15.00 4.89 -1.83
CA SER A 87 15.91 3.77 -2.10
C SER A 87 17.38 4.06 -1.75
N LYS A 88 17.79 5.34 -1.77
CA LYS A 88 19.16 5.77 -1.44
C LYS A 88 19.34 6.06 0.05
N ASP A 89 18.31 6.61 0.70
CA ASP A 89 18.37 7.03 2.10
C ASP A 89 17.02 6.83 2.80
N ILE A 90 16.76 5.59 3.20
CA ILE A 90 15.56 5.22 3.92
C ILE A 90 15.46 5.88 5.30
N ALA A 91 16.61 6.22 5.90
CA ALA A 91 16.68 6.90 7.18
C ALA A 91 16.18 8.35 7.08
N ALA A 92 16.65 9.09 6.08
CA ALA A 92 16.15 10.43 5.81
C ALA A 92 14.66 10.43 5.42
N ALA A 93 14.20 9.41 4.68
CA ALA A 93 12.78 9.24 4.37
C ALA A 93 11.93 9.07 5.65
N ALA A 94 12.37 8.25 6.61
CA ALA A 94 11.71 8.10 7.91
C ALA A 94 11.65 9.42 8.69
N ASP A 95 12.75 10.19 8.69
CA ASP A 95 12.81 11.50 9.37
C ASP A 95 11.83 12.51 8.76
N ILE A 96 11.72 12.54 7.43
CA ILE A 96 10.74 13.37 6.72
C ILE A 96 9.32 12.92 7.10
N TYR A 97 9.03 11.62 7.07
CA TYR A 97 7.72 11.08 7.41
C TYR A 97 7.29 11.50 8.82
N LEU A 98 8.13 11.32 9.84
CA LEU A 98 7.84 11.71 11.22
C LEU A 98 7.61 13.22 11.35
N ARG A 99 8.47 14.02 10.71
CA ARG A 99 8.37 15.48 10.73
C ARG A 99 7.07 15.99 10.11
N VAL A 100 6.65 15.41 8.98
CA VAL A 100 5.47 15.86 8.21
C VAL A 100 4.17 15.35 8.81
N THR A 101 4.10 14.05 9.13
CA THR A 101 2.86 13.41 9.61
C THR A 101 2.59 13.62 11.09
N LYS A 102 3.62 14.00 11.88
CA LYS A 102 3.57 14.01 13.34
C LYS A 102 3.15 12.66 13.93
N ALA A 103 3.45 11.56 13.23
CA ALA A 103 3.18 10.22 13.70
C ALA A 103 3.89 9.96 15.05
N LYS A 104 3.20 9.25 15.95
CA LYS A 104 3.69 8.93 17.31
C LYS A 104 4.48 7.61 17.37
N ILE A 105 4.94 7.09 16.24
CA ILE A 105 5.75 5.88 16.18
C ILE A 105 7.21 6.21 16.51
N ASP A 106 7.88 5.34 17.27
CA ASP A 106 9.32 5.47 17.51
C ASP A 106 10.10 5.34 16.18
N ARG A 107 11.15 6.15 16.00
CA ARG A 107 11.93 6.16 14.77
C ARG A 107 12.59 4.81 14.49
N THR A 108 13.11 4.15 15.51
CA THR A 108 13.76 2.84 15.38
C THR A 108 12.76 1.79 14.93
N GLU A 109 11.55 1.85 15.48
CA GLU A 109 10.46 0.96 15.08
C GLU A 109 10.02 1.20 13.64
N LEU A 110 9.88 2.47 13.24
CA LEU A 110 9.55 2.82 11.85
C LEU A 110 10.58 2.26 10.87
N LEU A 111 11.88 2.42 11.18
CA LEU A 111 12.95 1.89 10.33
C LEU A 111 12.90 0.38 10.19
N LYS A 112 12.64 -0.36 11.27
CA LYS A 112 12.47 -1.83 11.21
C LYS A 112 11.31 -2.25 10.31
N ILE A 113 10.29 -1.42 10.16
CA ILE A 113 9.13 -1.70 9.32
C ILE A 113 9.46 -1.42 7.85
N ILE A 114 10.02 -0.25 7.55
CA ILE A 114 10.23 0.19 6.17
C ILE A 114 11.47 -0.43 5.51
N ASP A 115 12.43 -0.91 6.29
CA ASP A 115 13.63 -1.62 5.81
C ASP A 115 13.39 -3.13 5.58
N GLN A 116 12.13 -3.59 5.69
CA GLN A 116 11.79 -4.98 5.38
C GLN A 116 11.93 -5.23 3.87
N PRO A 117 12.53 -6.35 3.42
CA PRO A 117 12.69 -6.66 1.99
C PRO A 117 11.38 -6.74 1.20
N THR A 118 10.29 -7.05 1.90
CA THR A 118 8.93 -7.12 1.36
C THR A 118 8.30 -5.74 1.17
N PHE A 119 8.81 -4.70 1.84
CA PHE A 119 8.30 -3.34 1.77
C PHE A 119 9.07 -2.54 0.70
N GLN A 120 8.40 -2.26 -0.42
CA GLN A 120 9.03 -1.59 -1.57
C GLN A 120 8.31 -0.29 -1.89
N PHE A 121 9.06 0.81 -1.89
CA PHE A 121 8.59 2.10 -2.37
C PHE A 121 8.85 2.17 -3.87
N THR A 122 7.84 1.87 -4.68
CA THR A 122 7.97 1.92 -6.14
C THR A 122 6.71 2.46 -6.81
N ILE A 123 6.88 3.20 -7.89
CA ILE A 123 5.78 3.69 -8.73
C ILE A 123 5.47 2.73 -9.89
N THR A 124 6.27 1.67 -10.05
CA THR A 124 5.98 0.59 -10.99
C THR A 124 4.98 -0.38 -10.35
N PRO A 125 3.76 -0.54 -10.90
CA PRO A 125 2.76 -1.42 -10.33
C PRO A 125 3.17 -2.88 -10.50
N LYS A 126 2.92 -3.69 -9.46
CA LYS A 126 3.22 -5.13 -9.44
C LYS A 126 1.97 -5.93 -9.12
N ASN A 127 1.71 -6.99 -9.88
CA ASN A 127 0.71 -8.02 -9.57
C ASN A 127 -0.67 -7.46 -9.16
N THR A 128 -1.14 -6.41 -9.84
CA THR A 128 -2.42 -5.75 -9.52
C THR A 128 -3.62 -6.45 -10.15
N TYR A 129 -3.41 -7.14 -11.27
CA TYR A 129 -4.49 -7.78 -12.03
C TYR A 129 -5.22 -8.90 -11.26
N PRO A 130 -4.54 -9.81 -10.52
CA PRO A 130 -5.22 -10.82 -9.71
C PRO A 130 -6.21 -10.24 -8.69
N LEU A 131 -5.84 -9.12 -8.05
CA LEU A 131 -6.74 -8.42 -7.13
C LEU A 131 -7.93 -7.81 -7.89
N ALA A 132 -7.69 -7.20 -9.05
CA ALA A 132 -8.75 -6.61 -9.87
C ALA A 132 -9.74 -7.69 -10.37
N GLU A 133 -9.25 -8.86 -10.78
CA GLU A 133 -10.07 -10.01 -11.14
C GLU A 133 -10.91 -10.51 -9.94
N PHE A 134 -10.30 -10.60 -8.76
CA PHE A 134 -11.02 -10.95 -7.53
C PHE A 134 -12.14 -9.96 -7.22
N LEU A 135 -11.85 -8.65 -7.28
CA LEU A 135 -12.84 -7.60 -7.02
C LEU A 135 -14.03 -7.67 -7.99
N TYR A 136 -13.80 -8.03 -9.25
CA TYR A 136 -14.89 -8.27 -10.20
C TYR A 136 -15.70 -9.50 -9.80
N ARG A 137 -15.02 -10.61 -9.47
CA ARG A 137 -15.68 -11.89 -9.08
C ARG A 137 -16.60 -11.73 -7.88
N VAL A 138 -16.24 -10.89 -6.91
CA VAL A 138 -17.06 -10.62 -5.72
C VAL A 138 -18.05 -9.46 -5.90
N GLY A 139 -18.12 -8.86 -7.09
CA GLY A 139 -19.04 -7.77 -7.42
C GLY A 139 -18.65 -6.40 -6.85
N ALA A 140 -17.42 -6.23 -6.36
CA ALA A 140 -16.92 -4.96 -5.87
C ALA A 140 -16.66 -3.96 -7.02
N ILE A 141 -16.31 -4.45 -8.21
CA ILE A 141 -16.24 -3.66 -9.44
C ILE A 141 -17.18 -4.24 -10.50
N LYS A 142 -17.78 -3.37 -11.32
CA LYS A 142 -18.76 -3.76 -12.34
C LYS A 142 -18.13 -4.16 -13.67
N ASN A 143 -17.03 -3.50 -14.03
CA ASN A 143 -16.33 -3.72 -15.30
C ASN A 143 -15.23 -4.75 -15.07
N LYS A 144 -15.22 -5.83 -15.85
CA LYS A 144 -14.17 -6.83 -15.78
C LYS A 144 -12.91 -6.30 -16.46
N PRO A 145 -11.80 -6.10 -15.74
CA PRO A 145 -10.52 -5.82 -16.40
C PRO A 145 -10.06 -7.06 -17.15
N THR A 146 -9.45 -6.85 -18.30
CA THR A 146 -8.76 -7.86 -19.11
C THR A 146 -7.25 -7.81 -18.92
N SER A 147 -6.73 -6.66 -18.48
CA SER A 147 -5.33 -6.42 -18.18
C SER A 147 -5.18 -5.28 -17.18
N TRP A 148 -4.00 -5.16 -16.55
CA TRP A 148 -3.65 -3.98 -15.76
C TRP A 148 -3.68 -2.69 -16.58
N LYS A 149 -3.50 -2.79 -17.90
CA LYS A 149 -3.54 -1.68 -18.84
C LYS A 149 -4.91 -1.00 -18.92
N ASP A 150 -5.97 -1.67 -18.50
CA ASP A 150 -7.33 -1.12 -18.51
C ASP A 150 -7.54 -0.07 -17.41
N TYR A 151 -6.65 0.02 -16.42
CA TYR A 151 -6.79 0.92 -15.28
C TYR A 151 -5.51 1.65 -14.87
N PHE A 152 -4.44 1.54 -15.66
CA PHE A 152 -3.24 2.36 -15.55
C PHE A 152 -3.01 3.15 -16.84
N PHE A 153 -2.69 4.43 -16.72
CA PHE A 153 -2.25 5.24 -17.86
C PHE A 153 -0.99 4.64 -18.49
N GLN A 154 -0.87 4.65 -19.81
CA GLN A 154 0.26 4.03 -20.51
C GLN A 154 1.36 5.06 -20.80
N ASP A 155 2.02 5.56 -19.75
CA ASP A 155 3.09 6.56 -19.88
C ASP A 155 4.47 5.94 -20.16
N ALA A 156 5.37 6.73 -20.78
CA ALA A 156 6.67 6.27 -21.25
C ALA A 156 7.66 5.89 -20.11
N THR A 157 7.52 6.48 -18.92
CA THR A 157 8.41 6.23 -17.79
C THR A 157 7.68 6.47 -16.46
N PRO A 158 7.69 5.53 -15.50
CA PRO A 158 7.99 4.11 -15.62
C PRO A 158 6.72 3.29 -15.41
N LEU A 159 6.28 2.59 -16.46
CA LEU A 159 5.26 1.54 -16.31
C LEU A 159 5.67 0.32 -17.15
N GLN A 160 6.81 -0.29 -16.82
CA GLN A 160 6.99 -1.72 -17.06
C GLN A 160 6.36 -2.48 -15.90
N GLY A 161 5.04 -2.37 -15.76
CA GLY A 161 4.26 -3.17 -14.83
C GLY A 161 3.97 -4.55 -15.41
N SER A 162 3.92 -5.56 -14.54
CA SER A 162 3.47 -6.93 -14.82
C SER A 162 2.43 -7.35 -13.80
#